data_AF-A0A1C4ZRF2-F1
#
_entry.id   AF-A0A1C4ZRF2-F1
#
_cell.length_a   1.000
_cell.length_b   1.000
_cell.length_c   1.000
_cell.angle_alpha   90.00
_cell.angle_beta   90.00
_cell.angle_gamma   90.00
#
_symmetry.space_group_name_H-M   'P 1'
#
loop_
_entity.id
_entity.type
_entity.pdbx_description
1 polymer ?
#
loop_
_entity_poly.entity_id
_entity_poly.type
_entity_poly.pdbx_seq_one_letter_code
_entity_poly.pdbx_strand_id
1 'polypeptide(L)'
;MAVTDPPRDGTEHPESLGECLRRHRQAANLSLADLARRVNYSRGYLSKVETGRAPGNLALARRCDQALATGGALAALMRHASPAAPPDPAPAGPPARAPASDRPTADRPGAETALPTSAPLPPGLASGVAFMLALDATHGALRRVAGDDLSPPRRYDAANRAVHDAALYVAREQLLVSATVPVVAAGEAAFLRLIAIRDAIRTGAALASPEYHAVYHPFAESLWTFRMALRQAFGQEPVTPALLDRIDWSDRERCADCGAVARR
;
A
#
# COMPACT_ATOMS: atom_id res chain seq x y z
N MET A 1 62.75 19.44 -15.32
CA MET A 1 61.56 20.31 -15.45
C MET A 1 60.35 19.40 -15.35
N ALA A 2 59.65 19.49 -14.23
CA ALA A 2 58.63 18.54 -13.80
C ALA A 2 57.32 18.75 -14.58
N VAL A 3 56.77 17.63 -15.07
CA VAL A 3 55.39 17.53 -15.53
C VAL A 3 54.50 17.60 -14.29
N THR A 4 53.87 18.75 -14.08
CA THR A 4 52.82 18.92 -13.07
C THR A 4 51.48 18.57 -13.67
N ASP A 5 50.91 17.48 -13.16
CA ASP A 5 49.48 17.11 -13.30
C ASP A 5 48.60 18.31 -12.89
N PRO A 6 47.55 18.64 -13.66
CA PRO A 6 46.54 19.59 -13.20
C PRO A 6 45.69 18.98 -12.07
N PRO A 7 45.19 19.79 -11.13
CA PRO A 7 44.36 19.31 -10.03
C PRO A 7 43.08 18.71 -10.60
N ARG A 8 42.70 17.51 -10.14
CA ARG A 8 41.42 16.89 -10.46
C ARG A 8 40.32 17.81 -9.92
N ASP A 9 39.71 18.54 -10.84
CA ASP A 9 38.49 19.30 -10.61
C ASP A 9 37.47 18.37 -9.96
N GLY A 10 37.16 18.67 -8.70
CA GLY A 10 36.18 17.94 -7.91
C GLY A 10 34.82 18.23 -8.50
N THR A 11 34.39 17.37 -9.42
CA THR A 11 33.00 17.32 -9.84
C THR A 11 32.17 17.05 -8.59
N GLU A 12 31.57 18.11 -8.05
CA GLU A 12 30.51 18.03 -7.04
C GLU A 12 29.31 17.31 -7.68
N HIS A 13 29.42 15.99 -7.77
CA HIS A 13 28.28 15.15 -8.04
C HIS A 13 27.33 15.34 -6.85
N PRO A 14 26.05 15.70 -7.09
CA PRO A 14 25.09 15.87 -6.01
C PRO A 14 25.09 14.59 -5.17
N GLU A 15 25.41 14.73 -3.87
CA GLU A 15 25.57 13.60 -2.97
C GLU A 15 24.38 12.66 -3.10
N SER A 16 24.65 11.40 -3.45
CA SER A 16 23.59 10.44 -3.65
C SER A 16 22.93 10.10 -2.31
N LEU A 17 21.65 9.70 -2.35
CA LEU A 17 20.93 9.27 -1.14
C LEU A 17 21.70 8.18 -0.37
N GLY A 18 22.34 7.26 -1.09
CA GLY A 18 23.09 6.15 -0.49
C GLY A 18 24.32 6.62 0.29
N GLU A 19 25.05 7.60 -0.24
CA GLU A 19 26.24 8.18 0.40
C GLU A 19 25.86 8.97 1.65
N CYS A 20 24.85 9.83 1.55
CA CYS A 20 24.37 10.63 2.67
C CYS A 20 23.80 9.73 3.79
N LEU A 21 23.05 8.68 3.44
CA LEU A 21 22.53 7.70 4.40
C LEU A 21 23.65 6.97 5.14
N ARG A 22 24.67 6.50 4.40
CA ARG A 22 25.83 5.82 4.99
C ARG A 22 26.58 6.74 5.96
N ARG A 23 26.78 8.01 5.58
CA ARG A 23 27.45 9.02 6.43
C ARG A 23 26.70 9.26 7.73
N HIS A 24 25.40 9.52 7.67
CA HIS A 24 24.59 9.75 8.88
C HIS A 24 24.46 8.51 9.77
N ARG A 25 24.37 7.32 9.17
CA ARG A 25 24.38 6.06 9.92
C ARG A 25 25.70 5.86 10.68
N GLN A 26 26.84 6.13 10.04
CA GLN A 26 28.16 6.03 10.66
C GLN A 26 28.34 7.09 11.76
N ALA A 27 27.91 8.33 11.53
CA ALA A 27 27.95 9.39 12.54
C ALA A 27 27.09 9.06 13.78
N ALA A 28 25.99 8.33 13.61
CA ALA A 28 25.16 7.83 14.69
C ALA A 28 25.68 6.53 15.36
N ASN A 29 26.86 6.03 14.96
CA ASN A 29 27.44 4.76 15.40
C ASN A 29 26.49 3.56 15.26
N LEU A 30 25.65 3.55 14.21
CA LEU A 30 24.70 2.47 13.97
C LEU A 30 25.26 1.47 12.95
N SER A 31 25.14 0.18 13.26
CA SER A 31 25.34 -0.85 12.24
C SER A 31 24.19 -0.80 11.22
N LEU A 32 24.43 -1.33 10.02
CA LEU A 32 23.38 -1.45 9.00
C LEU A 32 22.21 -2.32 9.48
N ALA A 33 22.47 -3.31 10.35
CA ALA A 33 21.44 -4.14 10.96
C ALA A 33 20.62 -3.39 12.01
N ASP A 34 21.22 -2.46 12.75
CA ASP A 34 20.50 -1.63 13.72
C ASP A 34 19.60 -0.62 13.02
N LEU A 35 20.10 -0.01 11.95
CA LEU A 35 19.29 0.89 11.13
C LEU A 35 18.10 0.14 10.52
N ALA A 36 18.34 -1.05 9.93
CA ALA A 36 17.29 -1.92 9.37
C ALA A 36 16.14 -2.18 10.34
N ARG A 37 16.47 -2.50 11.61
CA ARG A 37 15.47 -2.70 12.68
C ARG A 37 14.71 -1.42 12.99
N ARG A 38 15.38 -0.27 13.04
CA ARG A 38 14.75 1.02 13.37
C ARG A 38 13.80 1.54 12.29
N VAL A 39 14.15 1.37 11.01
CA VAL A 39 13.33 1.87 9.88
C VAL A 39 12.36 0.83 9.31
N ASN A 40 12.37 -0.38 9.87
CA ASN A 40 11.57 -1.53 9.45
C ASN A 40 11.78 -1.89 7.97
N TYR A 41 13.05 -1.99 7.56
CA TYR A 41 13.47 -2.43 6.22
C TYR A 41 14.47 -3.57 6.31
N SER A 42 14.57 -4.38 5.25
CA SER A 42 15.56 -5.44 5.21
C SER A 42 16.98 -4.87 5.09
N ARG A 43 17.93 -5.48 5.80
CA ARG A 43 19.37 -5.17 5.69
C ARG A 43 19.85 -5.26 4.24
N GLY A 44 19.36 -6.23 3.49
CA GLY A 44 19.70 -6.43 2.08
C GLY A 44 19.23 -5.29 1.18
N TYR A 45 18.04 -4.72 1.45
CA TYR A 45 17.54 -3.54 0.74
C TYR A 45 18.36 -2.29 1.09
N LEU A 46 18.60 -2.03 2.37
CA LEU A 46 19.41 -0.88 2.80
C LEU A 46 20.85 -0.93 2.27
N SER A 47 21.44 -2.13 2.20
CA SER A 47 22.77 -2.33 1.60
C SER A 47 22.79 -1.95 0.11
N LYS A 48 21.75 -2.35 -0.64
CA LYS A 48 21.63 -1.99 -2.07
C LYS A 48 21.40 -0.49 -2.26
N VAL A 49 20.70 0.17 -1.34
CA VAL A 49 20.50 1.63 -1.37
C VAL A 49 21.79 2.38 -1.02
N GLU A 50 22.51 1.99 0.04
CA GLU A 50 23.81 2.61 0.41
C GLU A 50 24.90 2.40 -0.65
N THR A 51 24.78 1.37 -1.49
CA THR A 51 25.73 1.07 -2.58
C THR A 51 25.27 1.57 -3.94
N GLY A 52 24.12 2.28 -4.03
CA GLY A 52 23.57 2.80 -5.28
C GLY A 52 23.03 1.73 -6.24
N ARG A 53 22.95 0.46 -5.82
CA ARG A 53 22.45 -0.68 -6.61
C ARG A 53 20.92 -0.80 -6.62
N ALA A 54 20.22 -0.02 -5.80
CA ALA A 54 18.78 0.13 -5.83
C ALA A 54 18.40 1.61 -5.64
N PRO A 55 17.43 2.14 -6.40
CA PRO A 55 16.91 3.47 -6.15
C PRO A 55 16.22 3.49 -4.78
N GLY A 56 16.61 4.43 -3.92
CA GLY A 56 15.86 4.68 -2.69
C GLY A 56 14.55 5.40 -3.00
N ASN A 57 13.57 5.27 -2.12
CA ASN A 57 12.29 5.96 -2.24
C ASN A 57 12.13 7.05 -1.16
N LEU A 58 11.20 7.97 -1.40
CA LEU A 58 10.93 9.08 -0.48
C LEU A 58 10.43 8.60 0.89
N ALA A 59 9.73 7.47 0.95
CA ALA A 59 9.25 6.87 2.20
C ALA A 59 10.41 6.37 3.09
N LEU A 60 11.40 5.70 2.50
CA LEU A 60 12.63 5.28 3.17
C LEU A 60 13.40 6.49 3.66
N ALA A 61 13.58 7.51 2.82
CA ALA A 61 14.31 8.72 3.17
C ALA A 61 13.70 9.42 4.40
N ARG A 62 12.36 9.57 4.46
CA ARG A 62 11.65 10.14 5.61
C ARG A 62 11.80 9.32 6.89
N ARG A 63 11.75 7.98 6.81
CA ARG A 63 11.95 7.12 7.98
C ARG A 63 13.38 7.16 8.48
N CYS A 64 14.37 7.20 7.58
CA CYS A 64 15.75 7.41 7.95
C CYS A 64 15.97 8.79 8.58
N ASP A 65 15.31 9.83 8.08
CA ASP A 65 15.38 11.17 8.67
C ASP A 65 14.90 11.20 10.12
N GLN A 66 13.82 10.48 10.42
CA GLN A 66 13.31 10.33 11.79
C GLN A 66 14.24 9.48 12.67
N ALA A 67 14.76 8.36 12.15
CA ALA A 67 15.57 7.42 12.91
C ALA A 67 17.00 7.93 13.20
N LEU A 68 17.53 8.80 12.34
CA LEU A 68 18.87 9.38 12.43
C LEU A 68 18.85 10.86 12.88
N ALA A 69 17.67 11.43 13.11
CA ALA A 69 17.46 12.83 13.48
C ALA A 69 18.14 13.84 12.52
N THR A 70 18.11 13.55 11.21
CA THR A 70 18.82 14.34 10.18
C THR A 70 18.00 15.51 9.65
N GLY A 71 16.90 15.88 10.31
CA GLY A 71 16.14 17.09 10.03
C GLY A 71 15.51 17.17 8.63
N GLY A 72 15.37 16.05 7.91
CA GLY A 72 14.79 16.02 6.57
C GLY A 72 15.80 16.12 5.42
N ALA A 73 17.11 16.05 5.71
CA ALA A 73 18.17 16.13 4.71
C ALA A 73 18.08 15.01 3.66
N LEU A 74 17.75 13.78 4.07
CA LEU A 74 17.66 12.64 3.14
C LEU A 74 16.43 12.76 2.23
N ALA A 75 15.30 13.21 2.77
CA ALA A 75 14.11 13.48 1.99
C ALA A 75 14.28 14.70 1.07
N ALA A 76 15.12 15.67 1.42
CA ALA A 76 15.43 16.82 0.57
C ALA A 76 16.23 16.40 -0.68
N LEU A 77 17.23 15.52 -0.53
CA LEU A 77 17.99 14.96 -1.66
C LEU A 77 17.07 14.26 -2.66
N MET A 78 16.04 13.55 -2.19
CA MET A 78 15.04 12.90 -3.07
C MET A 78 14.11 13.89 -3.78
N ARG A 79 13.86 15.06 -3.20
CA ARG A 79 13.07 16.12 -3.84
C ARG A 79 13.86 16.89 -4.90
N HIS A 80 15.18 17.02 -4.72
CA HIS A 80 16.06 17.69 -5.69
C HIS A 80 16.54 16.76 -6.82
N ALA A 81 16.53 15.44 -6.61
CA ALA A 81 16.90 14.45 -7.63
C ALA A 81 15.75 14.09 -8.61
N SER A 82 14.54 14.63 -8.43
CA SER A 82 13.37 14.28 -9.24
C SER A 82 12.49 15.52 -9.50
N PRO A 83 12.28 15.96 -10.76
CA PRO A 83 11.17 16.85 -11.06
C PRO A 83 9.88 16.02 -10.93
N ALA A 84 9.21 16.18 -9.79
CA ALA A 84 7.85 15.77 -9.45
C ALA A 84 7.43 14.32 -9.80
N ALA A 85 7.43 13.44 -8.79
CA ALA A 85 6.67 12.18 -8.80
C ALA A 85 6.13 11.84 -7.38
N PRO A 86 4.88 11.35 -7.22
CA PRO A 86 4.33 10.91 -5.93
C PRO A 86 4.90 9.55 -5.47
N PRO A 87 4.80 9.21 -4.17
CA PRO A 87 5.66 8.21 -3.54
C PRO A 87 5.10 6.79 -3.60
N ASP A 88 5.95 5.83 -3.94
CA ASP A 88 5.67 4.39 -3.79
C ASP A 88 6.17 3.83 -2.44
N PRO A 89 5.44 2.87 -1.84
CA PRO A 89 5.78 2.23 -0.58
C PRO A 89 6.85 1.15 -0.76
N ALA A 90 7.76 1.01 0.20
CA ALA A 90 8.73 -0.09 0.25
C ALA A 90 8.29 -1.19 1.25
N PRO A 91 8.80 -2.43 1.10
CA PRO A 91 8.12 -3.67 1.49
C PRO A 91 8.41 -4.11 2.95
N ALA A 92 7.43 -4.76 3.58
CA ALA A 92 7.54 -5.41 4.88
C ALA A 92 7.97 -6.88 4.75
N GLY A 93 8.99 -7.30 5.51
CA GLY A 93 9.34 -8.71 5.75
C GLY A 93 8.80 -9.22 7.10
N PRO A 94 8.80 -10.55 7.34
CA PRO A 94 8.05 -11.22 8.43
C PRO A 94 8.69 -11.08 9.83
N PRO A 95 7.94 -11.35 10.93
CA PRO A 95 8.31 -10.94 12.28
C PRO A 95 9.33 -11.89 12.93
N ALA A 96 10.34 -11.33 13.61
CA ALA A 96 11.27 -12.08 14.46
C ALA A 96 11.13 -11.67 15.93
N ARG A 97 10.91 -12.69 16.76
CA ARG A 97 10.70 -12.78 18.21
C ARG A 97 11.79 -12.08 19.04
N ALA A 98 11.38 -11.40 20.12
CA ALA A 98 12.27 -10.78 21.10
C ALA A 98 12.89 -11.80 22.06
N PRO A 99 14.11 -11.54 22.57
CA PRO A 99 14.46 -11.90 23.94
C PRO A 99 14.68 -10.66 24.81
N ALA A 100 14.40 -10.87 26.09
CA ALA A 100 14.36 -9.91 27.19
C ALA A 100 15.70 -9.17 27.43
N SER A 101 15.60 -7.95 27.96
CA SER A 101 16.70 -7.30 28.67
C SER A 101 16.28 -6.95 30.09
N ASP A 102 16.94 -7.59 31.05
CA ASP A 102 17.10 -7.12 32.42
C ASP A 102 17.73 -5.71 32.43
N ARG A 103 17.11 -4.77 33.16
CA ARG A 103 17.81 -3.88 34.09
C ARG A 103 16.85 -3.16 35.04
N PRO A 104 17.28 -2.86 36.29
CA PRO A 104 16.38 -2.60 37.41
C PRO A 104 16.07 -1.12 37.67
N THR A 105 14.89 -0.95 38.29
CA THR A 105 14.44 0.05 39.28
C THR A 105 14.35 1.54 38.90
N ALA A 106 13.13 2.08 38.90
CA ALA A 106 12.72 3.07 39.90
C ALA A 106 11.18 3.19 39.96
N ASP A 107 10.69 3.27 41.19
CA ASP A 107 9.31 3.30 41.65
C ASP A 107 8.47 4.46 41.05
N ARG A 108 7.29 4.13 40.52
CA ARG A 108 6.20 5.07 40.23
C ARG A 108 4.86 4.38 40.50
N PRO A 109 4.08 4.82 41.50
CA PRO A 109 2.70 4.39 41.64
C PRO A 109 1.83 5.24 40.69
N GLY A 110 1.41 4.62 39.60
CA GLY A 110 0.46 5.19 38.64
C GLY A 110 0.09 4.10 37.66
N ALA A 111 -0.96 3.34 37.99
CA ALA A 111 -1.47 2.27 37.15
C ALA A 111 -2.03 2.85 35.84
N GLU A 112 -1.18 2.95 34.81
CA GLU A 112 -1.63 2.98 33.42
C GLU A 112 -2.16 1.57 33.10
N THR A 113 -3.48 1.43 33.15
CA THR A 113 -4.19 0.26 32.66
C THR A 113 -3.85 0.09 31.18
N ALA A 114 -2.88 -0.78 30.88
CA ALA A 114 -2.56 -1.16 29.51
C ALA A 114 -3.86 -1.63 28.83
N LEU A 115 -4.26 -0.93 27.76
CA LEU A 115 -5.39 -1.35 26.94
C LEU A 115 -5.17 -2.82 26.55
N PRO A 116 -6.17 -3.72 26.69
CA PRO A 116 -6.01 -5.10 26.30
C PRO A 116 -5.60 -5.15 24.82
N THR A 117 -4.41 -5.70 24.55
CA THR A 117 -3.98 -5.98 23.19
C THR A 117 -4.98 -6.98 22.63
N SER A 118 -5.79 -6.56 21.64
CA SER A 118 -6.80 -7.42 21.04
C SER A 118 -6.15 -8.71 20.54
N ALA A 119 -6.71 -9.85 20.93
CA ALA A 119 -6.26 -11.14 20.43
C ALA A 119 -6.21 -11.14 18.88
N PRO A 120 -5.20 -11.76 18.27
CA PRO A 120 -5.09 -11.80 16.82
C PRO A 120 -6.31 -12.50 16.20
N LEU A 121 -6.79 -11.96 15.08
CA LEU A 121 -7.94 -12.53 14.37
C LEU A 121 -7.66 -13.97 13.90
N PRO A 122 -8.68 -14.84 13.87
CA PRO A 122 -8.59 -16.14 13.20
C PRO A 122 -8.06 -15.97 11.77
N PRO A 123 -7.21 -16.89 11.26
CA PRO A 123 -6.55 -16.73 9.96
C PRO A 123 -7.52 -16.45 8.80
N GLY A 124 -8.68 -17.12 8.77
CA GLY A 124 -9.70 -16.91 7.75
C GLY A 124 -10.37 -15.53 7.79
N LEU A 125 -10.53 -14.95 8.98
CA LEU A 125 -11.04 -13.58 9.13
C LEU A 125 -9.96 -12.56 8.78
N ALA A 126 -8.71 -12.81 9.17
CA ALA A 126 -7.58 -11.97 8.83
C ALA A 126 -7.38 -11.91 7.29
N SER A 127 -7.43 -13.05 6.59
CA SER A 127 -7.32 -13.10 5.14
C SER A 127 -8.52 -12.46 4.43
N GLY A 128 -9.74 -12.67 4.95
CA GLY A 128 -10.94 -11.97 4.49
C GLY A 128 -10.82 -10.44 4.53
N VAL A 129 -10.35 -9.91 5.66
CA VAL A 129 -10.12 -8.47 5.82
C VAL A 129 -9.00 -7.98 4.92
N ALA A 130 -7.87 -8.69 4.87
CA ALA A 130 -6.74 -8.32 4.00
C ALA A 130 -7.16 -8.27 2.52
N PHE A 131 -7.94 -9.24 2.07
CA PHE A 131 -8.45 -9.29 0.71
C PHE A 131 -9.43 -8.15 0.40
N MET A 132 -10.33 -7.83 1.33
CA MET A 132 -11.24 -6.68 1.19
C MET A 132 -10.47 -5.35 1.05
N LEU A 133 -9.42 -5.15 1.85
CA LEU A 133 -8.58 -3.95 1.76
C LEU A 133 -7.78 -3.90 0.45
N ALA A 134 -7.30 -5.05 -0.03
CA ALA A 134 -6.62 -5.13 -1.32
C ALA A 134 -7.58 -4.83 -2.50
N LEU A 135 -8.84 -5.27 -2.43
CA LEU A 135 -9.88 -4.91 -3.41
C LEU A 135 -10.10 -3.39 -3.45
N ASP A 136 -10.25 -2.75 -2.28
CA ASP A 136 -10.45 -1.30 -2.16
C ASP A 136 -9.25 -0.50 -2.69
N ALA A 137 -8.04 -0.88 -2.28
CA ALA A 137 -6.81 -0.26 -2.76
C ALA A 137 -6.64 -0.40 -4.28
N THR A 138 -6.94 -1.58 -4.83
CA THR A 138 -6.90 -1.83 -6.27
C THR A 138 -7.94 -0.99 -7.00
N HIS A 139 -9.19 -0.95 -6.53
CA HIS A 139 -10.26 -0.16 -7.14
C HIS A 139 -9.93 1.34 -7.14
N GLY A 140 -9.42 1.86 -6.02
CA GLY A 140 -8.96 3.24 -5.92
C GLY A 140 -7.80 3.56 -6.87
N ALA A 141 -6.85 2.64 -7.04
CA ALA A 141 -5.74 2.79 -7.99
C ALA A 141 -6.22 2.76 -9.45
N LEU A 142 -7.12 1.83 -9.80
CA LEU A 142 -7.73 1.76 -11.12
C LEU A 142 -8.51 3.04 -11.46
N ARG A 143 -9.25 3.61 -10.49
CA ARG A 143 -9.95 4.88 -10.68
C ARG A 143 -9.01 6.05 -11.00
N ARG A 144 -7.82 6.08 -10.39
CA ARG A 144 -6.79 7.08 -10.73
C ARG A 144 -6.30 6.89 -12.17
N VAL A 145 -5.97 5.66 -12.56
CA VAL A 145 -5.55 5.33 -13.94
C VAL A 145 -6.60 5.73 -14.97
N ALA A 146 -7.90 5.57 -14.66
CA ALA A 146 -8.99 5.97 -15.54
C ALA A 146 -9.18 7.50 -15.65
N GLY A 147 -8.75 8.27 -14.64
CA GLY A 147 -8.77 9.72 -14.63
C GLY A 147 -7.53 10.37 -15.25
N ASP A 148 -6.42 9.63 -15.34
CA ASP A 148 -5.17 10.13 -15.89
C ASP A 148 -5.18 10.16 -17.44
N ASP A 149 -4.62 11.23 -18.00
CA ASP A 149 -4.38 11.34 -19.44
C ASP A 149 -3.14 10.53 -19.87
N LEU A 150 -3.37 9.23 -20.05
CA LEU A 150 -2.33 8.26 -20.43
C LEU A 150 -2.55 7.75 -21.85
N SER A 151 -1.45 7.58 -22.58
CA SER A 151 -1.48 6.85 -23.85
C SER A 151 -1.95 5.39 -23.64
N PRO A 152 -2.55 4.73 -24.65
CA PRO A 152 -3.10 3.38 -24.48
C PRO A 152 -2.10 2.35 -23.90
N PRO A 153 -0.83 2.29 -24.35
CA PRO A 153 0.15 1.37 -23.74
C PRO A 153 0.44 1.69 -22.27
N ARG A 154 0.57 2.97 -21.92
CA ARG A 154 0.84 3.38 -20.53
C ARG A 154 -0.35 3.13 -19.61
N ARG A 155 -1.58 3.34 -20.10
CA ARG A 155 -2.81 3.02 -19.37
C ARG A 155 -2.92 1.53 -19.10
N TYR A 156 -2.63 0.70 -20.11
CA TYR A 156 -2.61 -0.75 -19.99
C TYR A 156 -1.65 -1.21 -18.88
N ASP A 157 -0.41 -0.73 -18.91
CA ASP A 157 0.60 -1.09 -17.93
C ASP A 157 0.25 -0.58 -16.52
N ALA A 158 -0.25 0.65 -16.41
CA ALA A 158 -0.66 1.23 -15.14
C ALA A 158 -1.82 0.47 -14.50
N ALA A 159 -2.82 0.06 -15.30
CA ALA A 159 -3.95 -0.74 -14.81
C ALA A 159 -3.50 -2.13 -14.32
N ASN A 160 -2.49 -2.73 -14.96
CA ASN A 160 -1.93 -4.01 -14.49
C ASN A 160 -1.13 -3.85 -13.19
N ARG A 161 -0.30 -2.79 -13.10
CA ARG A 161 0.46 -2.48 -11.87
C ARG A 161 -0.46 -2.24 -10.68
N ALA A 162 -1.56 -1.51 -10.87
CA ALA A 162 -2.55 -1.24 -9.83
C ALA A 162 -3.02 -2.51 -9.07
N VAL A 163 -3.17 -3.64 -9.76
CA VAL A 163 -3.56 -4.92 -9.15
C VAL A 163 -2.41 -5.57 -8.37
N HIS A 164 -1.19 -5.50 -8.92
CA HIS A 164 -0.01 -6.11 -8.30
C HIS A 164 0.44 -5.33 -7.07
N ASP A 165 0.50 -4.01 -7.15
CA ASP A 165 1.00 -3.13 -6.10
C ASP A 165 0.08 -3.13 -4.88
N ALA A 166 -1.22 -3.35 -5.08
CA ALA A 166 -2.21 -3.56 -4.03
C ALA A 166 -2.18 -4.98 -3.43
N ALA A 167 -1.27 -5.85 -3.89
CA ALA A 167 -1.13 -7.24 -3.47
C ALA A 167 -2.42 -8.09 -3.59
N LEU A 168 -3.32 -7.75 -4.52
CA LEU A 168 -4.64 -8.37 -4.64
C LEU A 168 -4.56 -9.89 -4.84
N TYR A 169 -3.64 -10.34 -5.69
CA TYR A 169 -3.43 -11.77 -5.95
C TYR A 169 -2.94 -12.51 -4.70
N VAL A 170 -2.01 -11.93 -3.95
CA VAL A 170 -1.48 -12.55 -2.72
C VAL A 170 -2.58 -12.68 -1.68
N ALA A 171 -3.37 -11.63 -1.49
CA ALA A 171 -4.49 -11.65 -0.55
C ALA A 171 -5.59 -12.64 -0.99
N ARG A 172 -5.80 -12.80 -2.31
CA ARG A 172 -6.72 -13.81 -2.86
C ARG A 172 -6.27 -15.22 -2.52
N GLU A 173 -5.00 -15.56 -2.71
CA GLU A 173 -4.49 -16.89 -2.38
C GLU A 173 -4.65 -17.20 -0.87
N GLN A 174 -4.39 -16.21 -0.01
CA GLN A 174 -4.61 -16.35 1.43
C GLN A 174 -6.08 -16.58 1.76
N LEU A 175 -6.99 -15.86 1.11
CA LEU A 175 -8.43 -16.03 1.27
C LEU A 175 -8.84 -17.47 0.91
N LEU A 176 -8.44 -17.94 -0.27
CA LEU A 176 -8.79 -19.27 -0.79
C LEU A 176 -8.35 -20.41 0.14
N VAL A 177 -7.21 -20.23 0.81
CA VAL A 177 -6.64 -21.26 1.69
C VAL A 177 -7.27 -21.26 3.09
N SER A 178 -7.68 -20.10 3.61
CA SER A 178 -7.95 -19.96 5.05
C SER A 178 -9.37 -19.51 5.40
N ALA A 179 -10.11 -18.89 4.47
CA ALA A 179 -11.45 -18.40 4.74
C ALA A 179 -12.52 -19.49 4.59
N THR A 180 -13.71 -19.22 5.13
CA THR A 180 -14.86 -20.13 4.99
C THR A 180 -15.39 -20.11 3.56
N VAL A 181 -16.05 -21.20 3.14
CA VAL A 181 -16.60 -21.33 1.78
C VAL A 181 -17.49 -20.16 1.36
N PRO A 182 -18.44 -19.64 2.20
CA PRO A 182 -19.24 -18.48 1.82
C PRO A 182 -18.40 -17.21 1.58
N VAL A 183 -17.37 -16.99 2.40
CA VAL A 183 -16.48 -15.84 2.29
C VAL A 183 -15.62 -15.95 1.03
N VAL A 184 -15.10 -17.15 0.73
CA VAL A 184 -14.37 -17.45 -0.51
C VAL A 184 -15.24 -17.20 -1.74
N ALA A 185 -16.46 -17.74 -1.77
CA ALA A 185 -17.35 -17.60 -2.92
C ALA A 185 -17.72 -16.14 -3.21
N ALA A 186 -18.07 -15.37 -2.17
CA ALA A 186 -18.38 -13.96 -2.32
C ALA A 186 -17.15 -13.12 -2.68
N GLY A 187 -15.99 -13.42 -2.09
CA GLY A 187 -14.72 -12.75 -2.39
C GLY A 187 -14.27 -12.98 -3.83
N GLU A 188 -14.38 -14.21 -4.34
CA GLU A 188 -14.04 -14.53 -5.73
C GLU A 188 -14.98 -13.84 -6.72
N ALA A 189 -16.27 -13.74 -6.40
CA ALA A 189 -17.19 -12.95 -7.20
C ALA A 189 -16.77 -11.47 -7.24
N ALA A 190 -16.37 -10.88 -6.11
CA ALA A 190 -15.87 -9.50 -6.07
C ALA A 190 -14.56 -9.33 -6.87
N PHE A 191 -13.64 -10.30 -6.77
CA PHE A 191 -12.41 -10.34 -7.55
C PHE A 191 -12.68 -10.24 -9.05
N LEU A 192 -13.49 -11.14 -9.59
CA LEU A 192 -13.78 -11.23 -11.02
C LEU A 192 -14.43 -9.94 -11.54
N ARG A 193 -15.32 -9.32 -10.75
CA ARG A 193 -15.93 -8.04 -11.12
C ARG A 193 -14.93 -6.89 -11.11
N LEU A 194 -13.96 -6.88 -10.19
CA LEU A 194 -12.89 -5.89 -10.20
C LEU A 194 -11.94 -6.06 -11.38
N ILE A 195 -11.67 -7.30 -11.79
CA ILE A 195 -10.90 -7.58 -13.01
C ILE A 195 -11.62 -7.06 -14.25
N ALA A 196 -12.96 -7.17 -14.32
CA ALA A 196 -13.73 -6.57 -15.40
C ALA A 196 -13.60 -5.03 -15.44
N ILE A 197 -13.55 -4.36 -14.28
CA ILE A 197 -13.25 -2.92 -14.21
C ILE A 197 -11.86 -2.62 -14.77
N ARG A 198 -10.83 -3.37 -14.34
CA ARG A 198 -9.47 -3.21 -14.86
C ARG A 198 -9.44 -3.34 -16.38
N ASP A 199 -10.12 -4.35 -16.92
CA ASP A 199 -10.12 -4.63 -18.35
C ASP A 199 -10.84 -3.53 -19.15
N ALA A 200 -11.94 -2.99 -18.64
CA ALA A 200 -12.60 -1.81 -19.22
C ALA A 200 -11.68 -0.57 -19.21
N ILE A 201 -10.93 -0.34 -18.13
CA ILE A 201 -9.97 0.78 -18.07
C ILE A 201 -8.81 0.55 -19.03
N ARG A 202 -8.30 -0.69 -19.16
CA ARG A 202 -7.25 -1.04 -20.12
C ARG A 202 -7.65 -0.71 -21.56
N THR A 203 -8.93 -0.87 -21.90
CA THR A 203 -9.49 -0.52 -23.22
C THR A 203 -9.88 0.96 -23.34
N GLY A 204 -9.72 1.75 -22.28
CA GLY A 204 -9.87 3.20 -22.30
C GLY A 204 -11.20 3.74 -21.78
N ALA A 205 -12.00 2.94 -21.07
CA ALA A 205 -13.21 3.43 -20.43
C ALA A 205 -12.89 4.54 -19.41
N ALA A 206 -13.54 5.69 -19.57
CA ALA A 206 -13.45 6.81 -18.63
C ALA A 206 -14.46 6.64 -17.50
N LEU A 207 -14.22 7.27 -16.33
CA LEU A 207 -15.08 7.09 -15.17
C LEU A 207 -16.56 7.47 -15.40
N ALA A 208 -16.82 8.47 -16.25
CA ALA A 208 -18.17 8.91 -16.60
C ALA A 208 -18.78 8.14 -17.78
N SER A 209 -18.05 7.16 -18.35
CA SER A 209 -18.48 6.47 -19.56
C SER A 209 -19.50 5.36 -19.25
N PRO A 210 -20.46 5.10 -20.15
CA PRO A 210 -21.40 4.00 -20.00
C PRO A 210 -20.71 2.64 -19.83
N GLU A 211 -19.57 2.44 -20.50
CA GLU A 211 -18.76 1.22 -20.44
C GLU A 211 -18.21 0.98 -19.03
N TYR A 212 -17.71 2.04 -18.37
CA TYR A 212 -17.26 1.93 -16.97
C TYR A 212 -18.44 1.62 -16.04
N HIS A 213 -19.58 2.30 -16.23
CA HIS A 213 -20.76 2.11 -15.39
C HIS A 213 -21.36 0.70 -15.51
N ALA A 214 -21.31 0.10 -16.70
CA ALA A 214 -21.77 -1.26 -16.95
C ALA A 214 -21.01 -2.30 -16.10
N VAL A 215 -19.72 -2.09 -15.84
CA VAL A 215 -18.88 -2.99 -15.02
C VAL A 215 -18.79 -2.57 -13.55
N TYR A 216 -18.95 -1.28 -13.24
CA TYR A 216 -18.86 -0.75 -11.88
C TYR A 216 -19.99 -1.22 -10.97
N HIS A 217 -21.25 -1.12 -11.41
CA HIS A 217 -22.40 -1.45 -10.56
C HIS A 217 -22.43 -2.93 -10.12
N PRO A 218 -22.16 -3.91 -11.00
CA PRO A 218 -22.01 -5.29 -10.57
C PRO A 218 -20.85 -5.54 -9.59
N PHE A 219 -19.77 -4.75 -9.67
CA PHE A 219 -18.68 -4.80 -8.70
C PHE A 219 -19.10 -4.22 -7.34
N ALA A 220 -19.84 -3.10 -7.33
CA ALA A 220 -20.35 -2.52 -6.09
C ALA A 220 -21.24 -3.51 -5.34
N GLU A 221 -22.13 -4.20 -6.07
CA GLU A 221 -23.01 -5.23 -5.53
C GLU A 221 -22.23 -6.44 -4.97
N SER A 222 -21.26 -6.96 -5.72
CA SER A 222 -20.46 -8.11 -5.27
C SER A 222 -19.57 -7.76 -4.08
N LEU A 223 -19.06 -6.53 -4.00
CA LEU A 223 -18.27 -6.05 -2.87
C LEU A 223 -19.11 -5.98 -1.59
N TRP A 224 -20.36 -5.52 -1.66
CA TRP A 224 -21.27 -5.55 -0.51
C TRP A 224 -21.65 -6.96 -0.10
N THR A 225 -21.93 -7.85 -1.06
CA THR A 225 -22.16 -9.28 -0.79
C THR A 225 -20.97 -9.89 -0.04
N PHE A 226 -19.75 -9.59 -0.47
CA PHE A 226 -18.54 -10.04 0.22
C PHE A 226 -18.41 -9.47 1.64
N ARG A 227 -18.69 -8.17 1.84
CA ARG A 227 -18.72 -7.55 3.18
C ARG A 227 -19.73 -8.25 4.10
N MET A 228 -20.90 -8.63 3.58
CA MET A 228 -21.93 -9.31 4.37
C MET A 228 -21.50 -10.73 4.76
N ALA A 229 -20.91 -11.48 3.83
CA ALA A 229 -20.34 -12.79 4.14
C ALA A 229 -19.25 -12.70 5.21
N LEU A 230 -18.36 -11.70 5.12
CA LEU A 230 -17.32 -11.48 6.10
C LEU A 230 -17.91 -11.07 7.46
N ARG A 231 -18.91 -10.18 7.47
CA ARG A 231 -19.63 -9.75 8.67
C ARG A 231 -20.28 -10.94 9.39
N GLN A 232 -20.94 -11.83 8.66
CA GLN A 232 -21.48 -13.07 9.22
C GLN A 232 -20.39 -13.98 9.78
N ALA A 233 -19.22 -14.06 9.13
CA ALA A 233 -18.07 -14.82 9.65
C ALA A 233 -17.51 -14.22 10.95
N PHE A 234 -17.66 -12.92 11.18
CA PHE A 234 -17.41 -12.25 12.47
C PHE A 234 -18.53 -12.49 13.52
N GLY A 235 -19.53 -13.32 13.22
CA GLY A 235 -20.68 -13.57 14.08
C GLY A 235 -21.63 -12.38 14.18
N GLN A 236 -21.56 -11.44 13.24
CA GLN A 236 -22.39 -10.24 13.23
C GLN A 236 -23.57 -10.42 12.27
N GLU A 237 -24.72 -9.84 12.62
CA GLU A 237 -25.89 -9.84 11.74
C GLU A 237 -25.63 -9.06 10.44
N PRO A 238 -26.10 -9.54 9.27
CA PRO A 238 -26.01 -8.80 8.02
C PRO A 238 -26.68 -7.43 8.11
N VAL A 239 -26.08 -6.44 7.45
CA VAL A 239 -26.72 -5.15 7.19
C VAL A 239 -27.53 -5.29 5.91
N THR A 240 -28.79 -4.86 5.91
CA THR A 240 -29.63 -4.81 4.70
C THR A 240 -29.50 -3.46 3.99
N PRO A 241 -29.78 -3.36 2.67
CA PRO A 241 -29.76 -2.08 1.97
C PRO A 241 -30.65 -1.02 2.64
N ALA A 242 -31.86 -1.44 3.05
CA ALA A 242 -32.84 -0.58 3.70
C ALA A 242 -32.33 0.04 5.02
N LEU A 243 -31.46 -0.66 5.77
CA LEU A 243 -30.89 -0.11 7.00
C LEU A 243 -29.98 1.11 6.75
N LEU A 244 -29.48 1.25 5.53
CA LEU A 244 -28.59 2.34 5.11
C LEU A 244 -29.28 3.28 4.09
N ASP A 245 -30.60 3.32 4.08
CA ASP A 245 -31.41 4.11 3.14
C ASP A 245 -31.02 3.84 1.67
N ARG A 246 -30.87 2.55 1.31
CA ARG A 246 -30.53 2.08 -0.03
C ARG A 246 -31.61 1.12 -0.55
N ILE A 247 -31.88 1.17 -1.85
CA ILE A 247 -32.73 0.16 -2.51
C ILE A 247 -31.94 -1.14 -2.73
N ASP A 248 -30.73 -1.04 -3.27
CA ASP A 248 -29.83 -2.19 -3.45
C ASP A 248 -28.36 -1.81 -3.16
N TRP A 249 -27.46 -2.78 -3.38
CA TRP A 249 -26.02 -2.60 -3.22
C TRP A 249 -25.29 -2.07 -4.45
N SER A 250 -25.97 -1.99 -5.59
CA SER A 250 -25.38 -1.60 -6.87
C SER A 250 -25.02 -0.12 -6.91
N ASP A 251 -25.65 0.70 -6.07
CA ASP A 251 -25.55 2.17 -6.07
C ASP A 251 -26.04 2.84 -7.37
N ARG A 252 -26.78 2.12 -8.23
CA ARG A 252 -27.31 2.66 -9.50
C ARG A 252 -28.19 3.89 -9.33
N GLU A 253 -29.03 3.92 -8.29
CA GLU A 253 -30.00 5.00 -8.09
C GLU A 253 -29.38 6.31 -7.63
N ARG A 254 -28.28 6.22 -6.88
CA ARG A 254 -27.50 7.38 -6.42
C ARG A 254 -26.45 7.83 -7.43
N CYS A 255 -26.22 7.04 -8.48
CA CYS A 255 -25.29 7.39 -9.54
C CYS A 255 -25.87 8.53 -10.38
N ALA A 256 -25.10 9.60 -10.57
CA ALA A 256 -25.54 10.78 -11.33
C ALA A 256 -25.94 10.42 -12.77
N ASP A 257 -25.19 9.52 -13.41
CA ASP A 257 -25.40 9.15 -14.81
C ASP A 257 -26.47 8.06 -14.99
N CYS A 258 -26.61 7.14 -14.02
CA CYS A 258 -27.57 6.03 -14.11
C CYS A 258 -28.93 6.32 -13.45
N GLY A 259 -28.95 7.14 -12.39
CA GLY A 259 -30.17 7.50 -11.67
C GLY A 259 -31.11 8.43 -12.45
N ALA A 260 -30.64 9.05 -13.53
CA ALA A 260 -31.46 9.79 -14.49
C ALA A 260 -32.16 8.87 -15.50
N VAL A 261 -31.54 7.73 -15.84
CA VAL A 261 -32.08 6.74 -16.79
C VAL A 261 -33.21 5.93 -16.15
N ALA A 262 -33.13 5.64 -14.84
CA ALA A 262 -34.16 4.91 -14.10
C ALA A 262 -35.46 5.71 -13.82
N ARG A 263 -35.48 7.02 -14.11
CA ARG A 263 -36.63 7.92 -13.91
C ARG A 263 -37.37 8.29 -15.20
N ARG A 264 -36.99 7.69 -16.33
CA ARG A 264 -37.70 7.78 -17.61
C ARG A 264 -38.38 6.46 -17.91
#